data_AF-A0A7V2ZMJ1-F1
#
_entry.id   AF-A0A7V2ZMJ1-F1
#
_cell.length_a   1.000
_cell.length_b   1.000
_cell.length_c   1.000
_cell.angle_alpha   90.00
_cell.angle_beta   90.00
_cell.angle_gamma   90.00
#
_symmetry.space_group_name_H-M   'P 1'
#
loop_
_entity.id
_entity.type
_entity.pdbx_description
1 polymer ?
#
loop_
_entity_poly.entity_id
_entity_poly.type
_entity_poly.pdbx_seq_one_letter_code
_entity_poly.pdbx_strand_id
1 'polypeptide(L)'
;MLFTALSFLSCDEQEVVSYPDCISRPDSVVQSFGCGNLFVYQFIDSTKALTVSLNANALALTKKCRAFNLSNTDSNIVVQLEVAGNSNDSVYFDYCSDVIPPNLGVTKKLKATSGILYISASEDNPEINSQPYRVTIKLKDLRLLDSENNQEVFFNEIVFWDVFIALLPG
;
A
#
# COMPACT_ATOMS: atom_id res chain seq x y z
N MET A 1 -8.18 -61.18 3.75
CA MET A 1 -9.15 -60.08 3.77
C MET A 1 -8.36 -58.80 3.93
N LEU A 2 -8.37 -57.97 2.90
CA LEU A 2 -7.60 -56.73 2.78
C LEU A 2 -8.61 -55.59 2.88
N PHE A 3 -8.52 -54.73 3.89
CA PHE A 3 -9.30 -53.50 3.97
C PHE A 3 -8.31 -52.33 3.91
N THR A 4 -8.15 -51.77 2.72
CA THR A 4 -7.49 -50.50 2.46
C THR A 4 -8.47 -49.39 2.81
N ALA A 5 -8.20 -48.68 3.90
CA ALA A 5 -8.89 -47.43 4.21
C ALA A 5 -8.32 -46.33 3.30
N LEU A 6 -9.11 -45.90 2.31
CA LEU A 6 -8.85 -44.66 1.58
C LEU A 6 -9.26 -43.49 2.47
N SER A 7 -8.27 -42.80 3.03
CA SER A 7 -8.45 -41.48 3.63
C SER A 7 -8.71 -40.49 2.50
N PHE A 8 -9.96 -40.09 2.31
CA PHE A 8 -10.29 -38.92 1.49
C PHE A 8 -9.77 -37.69 2.23
N LEU A 9 -8.65 -37.15 1.73
CA LEU A 9 -8.23 -35.78 2.00
C LEU A 9 -9.35 -34.86 1.49
N SER A 10 -10.14 -34.33 2.43
CA SER A 10 -11.02 -33.20 2.16
C SER A 10 -10.15 -32.03 1.73
N CYS A 11 -10.16 -31.69 0.44
CA CYS A 11 -9.72 -30.38 0.00
C CYS A 11 -10.71 -29.38 0.60
N ASP A 12 -10.29 -28.65 1.63
CA ASP A 12 -10.99 -27.44 2.05
C ASP A 12 -11.06 -26.51 0.83
N GLU A 13 -12.27 -26.27 0.38
CA GLU A 13 -12.59 -25.30 -0.66
C GLU A 13 -12.13 -23.93 -0.14
N GLN A 14 -11.02 -23.45 -0.68
CA GLN A 14 -10.38 -22.22 -0.23
C GLN A 14 -11.37 -21.07 -0.40
N GLU A 15 -11.81 -20.47 0.71
CA GLU A 15 -12.76 -19.35 0.72
C GLU A 15 -12.31 -18.27 -0.27
N VAL A 16 -13.20 -17.94 -1.20
CA VAL A 16 -13.05 -16.78 -2.08
C VAL A 16 -13.15 -15.54 -1.20
N VAL A 17 -12.01 -15.00 -0.79
CA VAL A 17 -11.94 -13.73 -0.05
C VAL A 17 -12.46 -12.63 -0.99
N SER A 18 -13.73 -12.29 -0.87
CA SER A 18 -14.37 -11.24 -1.67
C SER A 18 -14.02 -9.85 -1.11
N TYR A 19 -12.91 -9.26 -1.58
CA TYR A 19 -12.57 -7.84 -1.45
C TYR A 19 -11.89 -7.29 -2.72
N PRO A 20 -12.21 -6.06 -3.24
CA PRO A 20 -13.28 -5.11 -2.88
C PRO A 20 -14.17 -4.56 -4.02
N ASP A 21 -15.37 -4.12 -3.64
CA ASP A 21 -16.53 -3.74 -4.49
C ASP A 21 -16.36 -2.63 -5.56
N CYS A 22 -15.21 -1.93 -5.64
CA CYS A 22 -15.02 -0.83 -6.60
C CYS A 22 -13.66 -0.84 -7.33
N ILE A 23 -12.76 -1.75 -6.96
CA ILE A 23 -11.41 -1.83 -7.50
C ILE A 23 -11.31 -3.21 -8.14
N SER A 24 -10.94 -3.26 -9.41
CA SER A 24 -10.67 -4.52 -10.08
C SER A 24 -9.25 -4.97 -9.74
N ARG A 25 -9.07 -6.28 -9.57
CA ARG A 25 -7.75 -6.87 -9.41
C ARG A 25 -6.87 -6.50 -10.62
N PRO A 26 -5.65 -5.95 -10.41
CA PRO A 26 -4.74 -5.66 -11.50
C PRO A 26 -4.10 -6.94 -12.05
N ASP A 27 -3.64 -6.91 -13.30
CA ASP A 27 -2.98 -8.05 -13.97
C ASP A 27 -1.71 -8.53 -13.23
N SER A 28 -1.02 -7.60 -12.57
CA SER A 28 0.15 -7.87 -11.74
C SER A 28 0.08 -7.10 -10.43
N VAL A 29 0.50 -7.74 -9.34
CA VAL A 29 0.59 -7.14 -8.01
C VAL A 29 2.07 -6.98 -7.67
N VAL A 30 2.56 -5.75 -7.68
CA VAL A 30 3.96 -5.41 -7.35
C VAL A 30 3.95 -4.40 -6.23
N GLN A 31 3.59 -4.85 -5.04
CA GLN A 31 3.41 -3.99 -3.87
C GLN A 31 3.92 -4.69 -2.62
N SER A 32 4.12 -3.92 -1.57
CA SER A 32 4.44 -4.41 -0.24
C SER A 32 3.91 -3.44 0.81
N PHE A 33 4.10 -3.79 2.07
CA PHE A 33 3.73 -2.98 3.23
C PHE A 33 4.96 -2.72 4.09
N GLY A 34 4.88 -1.70 4.92
CA GLY A 34 5.96 -1.30 5.83
C GLY A 34 5.41 -0.97 7.21
N CYS A 35 6.26 -0.38 8.05
CA CYS A 35 5.94 -0.07 9.43
C CYS A 35 5.11 1.21 9.53
N GLY A 36 4.29 1.27 10.58
CA GLY A 36 3.33 2.34 10.80
C GLY A 36 1.89 1.87 10.72
N ASN A 37 0.96 2.83 10.81
CA ASN A 37 -0.47 2.55 10.99
C ASN A 37 -1.07 1.77 9.80
N LEU A 38 -1.03 2.39 8.62
CA LEU A 38 -1.27 1.76 7.34
C LEU A 38 -0.26 2.37 6.37
N PHE A 39 0.76 1.58 6.01
CA PHE A 39 1.79 2.00 5.08
C PHE A 39 1.94 0.94 3.99
N VAL A 40 1.72 1.36 2.74
CA VAL A 40 1.90 0.50 1.57
C VAL A 40 2.76 1.20 0.55
N TYR A 41 3.54 0.42 -0.20
CA TYR A 41 4.40 0.95 -1.23
C TYR A 41 4.50 0.02 -2.43
N GLN A 42 4.82 0.60 -3.57
CA GLN A 42 5.04 -0.08 -4.83
C GLN A 42 6.23 0.55 -5.54
N PHE A 43 7.19 -0.28 -5.93
CA PHE A 43 8.28 0.18 -6.80
C PHE A 43 7.73 0.48 -8.19
N ILE A 44 8.03 1.68 -8.68
CA ILE A 44 7.76 2.10 -10.06
C ILE A 44 8.92 1.67 -10.96
N ASP A 45 10.14 1.83 -10.46
CA ASP A 45 11.37 1.34 -11.04
C ASP A 45 12.43 1.12 -9.93
N SER A 46 13.68 0.83 -10.30
CA SER A 46 14.76 0.59 -9.34
C SER A 46 15.17 1.81 -8.49
N THR A 47 14.69 3.00 -8.85
CA THR A 47 15.04 4.29 -8.24
C THR A 47 13.83 5.03 -7.68
N LYS A 48 12.61 4.52 -7.88
CA LYS A 48 11.38 5.20 -7.48
C LYS A 48 10.39 4.24 -6.85
N ALA A 49 9.80 4.67 -5.74
CA ALA A 49 8.71 3.96 -5.07
C ALA A 49 7.57 4.92 -4.77
N LEU A 50 6.35 4.53 -5.11
CA LEU A 50 5.16 5.24 -4.67
C LEU A 50 4.72 4.70 -3.32
N THR A 51 4.49 5.59 -2.36
CA THR A 51 4.06 5.24 -1.01
C THR A 51 2.72 5.88 -0.67
N VAL A 52 1.92 5.15 0.11
CA VAL A 52 0.65 5.59 0.67
C VAL A 52 0.70 5.31 2.17
N SER A 53 0.61 6.38 2.96
CA SER A 53 0.57 6.35 4.42
C SER A 53 -0.73 6.95 4.90
N LEU A 54 -1.49 6.16 5.67
CA LEU A 54 -2.82 6.54 6.16
C LEU A 54 -2.89 6.35 7.68
N ASN A 55 -3.53 7.29 8.37
CA ASN A 55 -3.94 7.09 9.76
C ASN A 55 -5.29 6.36 9.80
N ALA A 56 -5.26 5.03 9.82
CA ALA A 56 -6.48 4.21 9.76
C ALA A 56 -7.44 4.47 10.95
N ASN A 57 -6.93 4.88 12.11
CA ASN A 57 -7.75 5.29 13.27
C ASN A 57 -8.58 6.55 13.00
N ALA A 58 -8.02 7.51 12.26
CA ALA A 58 -8.71 8.77 11.95
C ALA A 58 -9.66 8.63 10.76
N LEU A 59 -9.33 7.75 9.80
CA LEU A 59 -10.09 7.61 8.57
C LEU A 59 -11.33 6.72 8.70
N ALA A 60 -11.52 5.99 9.81
CA ALA A 60 -12.65 5.08 10.04
C ALA A 60 -12.87 4.14 8.83
N LEU A 61 -11.89 3.28 8.56
CA LEU A 61 -11.92 2.39 7.38
C LEU A 61 -13.15 1.49 7.41
N THR A 62 -13.68 1.16 6.24
CA THR A 62 -14.88 0.34 6.12
C THR A 62 -14.73 -0.72 5.05
N LYS A 63 -15.64 -1.67 5.07
CA LYS A 63 -15.80 -2.65 4.00
C LYS A 63 -16.16 -2.03 2.65
N LYS A 64 -16.90 -0.93 2.71
CA LYS A 64 -17.31 -0.18 1.54
C LYS A 64 -16.16 0.67 1.01
N CYS A 65 -16.13 0.82 -0.30
CA CYS A 65 -15.24 1.73 -1.00
C CYS A 65 -15.49 3.17 -0.57
N ARG A 66 -14.45 3.85 -0.11
CA ARG A 66 -14.46 5.28 0.23
C ARG A 66 -13.50 6.03 -0.67
N ALA A 67 -13.91 7.21 -1.12
CA ALA A 67 -13.11 8.07 -1.97
C ALA A 67 -12.67 9.34 -1.21
N PHE A 68 -11.41 9.71 -1.37
CA PHE A 68 -10.80 10.88 -0.78
C PHE A 68 -10.15 11.71 -1.88
N ASN A 69 -10.43 13.02 -1.90
CA ASN A 69 -9.80 13.94 -2.84
C ASN A 69 -8.47 14.44 -2.24
N LEU A 70 -7.36 14.14 -2.92
CA LEU A 70 -6.01 14.47 -2.47
C LEU A 70 -5.65 15.96 -2.65
N SER A 71 -6.45 16.73 -3.40
CA SER A 71 -6.27 18.18 -3.52
C SER A 71 -6.63 18.93 -2.24
N ASN A 72 -7.45 18.33 -1.38
CA ASN A 72 -7.74 18.84 -0.05
C ASN A 72 -6.89 18.03 0.94
N THR A 73 -5.80 18.61 1.42
CA THR A 73 -4.82 17.96 2.30
C THR A 73 -5.42 17.59 3.65
N ASP A 74 -6.10 16.43 3.71
CA ASP A 74 -6.32 15.71 4.96
C ASP A 74 -4.94 15.26 5.48
N SER A 75 -4.55 15.76 6.64
CA SER A 75 -3.25 15.43 7.25
C SER A 75 -3.11 13.95 7.61
N ASN A 76 -4.22 13.19 7.60
CA ASN A 76 -4.23 11.75 7.82
C ASN A 76 -3.93 10.93 6.56
N ILE A 77 -3.77 11.59 5.40
CA ILE A 77 -3.51 10.94 4.11
C ILE A 77 -2.24 11.53 3.51
N VAL A 78 -1.23 10.68 3.34
CA VAL A 78 0.01 11.04 2.64
C VAL A 78 0.21 10.08 1.48
N VAL A 79 0.17 10.63 0.26
CA VAL A 79 0.55 9.94 -0.96
C VAL A 79 1.76 10.66 -1.53
N GLN A 80 2.86 9.94 -1.77
CA GLN A 80 4.09 10.54 -2.26
C GLN A 80 4.91 9.58 -3.11
N LEU A 81 5.69 10.12 -4.03
CA LEU A 81 6.72 9.41 -4.76
C LEU A 81 8.06 9.65 -4.07
N GLU A 82 8.70 8.57 -3.66
CA GLU A 82 10.06 8.59 -3.14
C GLU A 82 11.02 8.27 -4.27
N VAL A 83 12.02 9.12 -4.44
CA VAL A 83 13.05 9.01 -5.47
C VAL A 83 14.39 8.84 -4.77
N ALA A 84 15.08 7.74 -5.06
CA ALA A 84 16.42 7.48 -4.56
C ALA A 84 17.36 8.62 -4.96
N GLY A 85 18.16 9.12 -4.01
CA GLY A 85 19.14 10.18 -4.27
C GLY A 85 20.33 9.69 -5.11
N ASN A 86 21.18 10.63 -5.52
CA ASN A 86 22.36 10.40 -6.40
C ASN A 86 23.51 9.58 -5.78
N SER A 87 23.28 8.81 -4.71
CA SER A 87 24.30 7.89 -4.21
C SER A 87 24.23 6.59 -5.00
N ASN A 88 25.29 6.26 -5.73
CA ASN A 88 25.40 5.05 -6.57
C ASN A 88 25.11 3.75 -5.79
N ASP A 89 25.22 3.77 -4.46
CA ASP A 89 25.07 2.60 -3.59
C ASP A 89 23.78 2.62 -2.75
N SER A 90 22.93 3.64 -2.91
CA SER A 90 21.69 3.81 -2.14
C SER A 90 20.44 3.68 -3.01
N VAL A 91 20.00 2.44 -3.19
CA VAL A 91 18.66 2.11 -3.73
C VAL A 91 17.70 1.61 -2.65
N TYR A 92 18.09 1.72 -1.37
CA TYR A 92 17.28 1.23 -0.27
C TYR A 92 16.33 2.32 0.23
N PHE A 93 15.04 2.01 0.25
CA PHE A 93 14.03 2.79 0.94
C PHE A 93 13.77 2.12 2.28
N ASP A 94 14.00 2.86 3.36
CA ASP A 94 13.72 2.39 4.71
C ASP A 94 12.28 2.74 5.07
N TYR A 95 11.46 1.69 5.23
CA TYR A 95 10.06 1.77 5.62
C TYR A 95 9.80 1.16 6.99
N CYS A 96 10.85 0.70 7.69
CA CYS A 96 10.81 0.10 9.01
C CYS A 96 12.13 0.36 9.76
N SER A 97 12.06 1.08 10.87
CA SER A 97 13.25 1.53 11.61
C SER A 97 14.05 0.40 12.31
N ASP A 98 13.59 -0.85 12.24
CA ASP A 98 14.25 -2.03 12.78
C ASP A 98 15.39 -2.53 11.86
N VAL A 99 15.41 -2.10 10.60
CA VAL A 99 16.47 -2.42 9.63
C VAL A 99 17.01 -1.14 8.99
N ILE A 100 18.14 -0.66 9.51
CA ILE A 100 18.89 0.45 8.89
C ILE A 100 19.91 -0.14 7.91
N PRO A 101 19.69 -0.05 6.58
CA PRO A 101 20.68 -0.53 5.63
C PRO A 101 21.93 0.35 5.70
N PRO A 102 23.14 -0.24 5.56
CA PRO A 102 24.41 0.48 5.71
C PRO A 102 24.61 1.61 4.68
N ASN A 103 23.89 1.54 3.55
CA ASN A 103 23.91 2.54 2.47
C ASN A 103 22.55 3.25 2.34
N LEU A 104 21.90 3.59 3.45
CA LEU A 104 20.68 4.40 3.40
C LEU A 104 21.03 5.82 2.92
N GLY A 105 20.67 6.13 1.70
CA GLY A 105 20.82 7.46 1.12
C GLY A 105 19.57 8.30 1.31
N VAL A 106 19.75 9.59 1.09
CA VAL A 106 18.67 10.57 1.22
C VAL A 106 17.71 10.41 0.04
N THR A 107 16.47 10.04 0.31
CA THR A 107 15.39 10.00 -0.67
C THR A 107 14.76 11.37 -0.85
N LYS A 108 14.55 11.80 -2.09
CA LYS A 108 13.70 12.95 -2.40
C LYS A 108 12.23 12.53 -2.38
N LYS A 109 11.36 13.32 -1.75
CA LYS A 109 9.94 13.01 -1.58
C LYS A 109 9.07 14.02 -2.31
N LEU A 110 8.31 13.56 -3.31
CA LEU A 110 7.35 14.36 -4.07
C LEU A 110 5.95 14.05 -3.56
N LYS A 111 5.30 14.99 -2.88
CA LYS A 111 3.94 14.79 -2.38
C LYS A 111 2.91 14.98 -3.49
N ALA A 112 1.82 14.22 -3.41
CA ALA A 112 0.68 14.39 -4.29
C ALA A 112 0.11 15.81 -4.17
N THR A 113 -0.18 16.44 -5.30
CA THR A 113 -0.85 17.74 -5.38
C THR A 113 -2.33 17.59 -5.71
N SER A 114 -2.70 16.49 -6.36
CA SER A 114 -4.10 16.15 -6.65
C SER A 114 -4.26 14.67 -7.01
N GLY A 115 -5.50 14.22 -7.06
CA GLY A 115 -5.89 12.85 -7.39
C GLY A 115 -7.03 12.37 -6.50
N ILE A 116 -7.49 11.15 -6.75
CA ILE A 116 -8.52 10.49 -5.95
C ILE A 116 -7.93 9.20 -5.37
N LEU A 117 -8.00 9.06 -4.05
CA LEU A 117 -7.70 7.83 -3.34
C LEU A 117 -9.00 7.09 -3.03
N TYR A 118 -9.13 5.88 -3.55
CA TYR A 118 -10.16 4.93 -3.17
C TYR A 118 -9.57 3.92 -2.19
N ILE A 119 -10.28 3.61 -1.12
CA ILE A 119 -9.85 2.61 -0.14
C ILE A 119 -11.02 1.80 0.40
N SER A 120 -10.74 0.54 0.70
CA SER A 120 -11.62 -0.39 1.41
C SER A 120 -10.75 -1.34 2.25
N ALA A 121 -11.23 -1.73 3.42
CA ALA A 121 -10.55 -2.66 4.33
C ALA A 121 -11.42 -3.90 4.58
N SER A 122 -10.82 -5.07 4.83
CA SER A 122 -11.50 -6.37 5.04
C SER A 122 -12.53 -6.38 6.17
N GLU A 123 -12.47 -5.40 7.05
CA GLU A 123 -13.33 -5.19 8.20
C GLU A 123 -13.63 -3.70 8.43
N ASP A 124 -14.72 -3.42 9.16
CA ASP A 124 -15.07 -2.07 9.54
C ASP A 124 -14.30 -1.67 10.80
N ASN A 125 -13.64 -0.50 10.74
CA ASN A 125 -12.81 0.07 11.79
C ASN A 125 -11.78 -0.93 12.37
N PRO A 126 -10.87 -1.46 11.53
CA PRO A 126 -9.83 -2.38 12.00
C PRO A 126 -9.01 -1.72 13.11
N GLU A 127 -8.86 -2.45 14.22
CA GLU A 127 -8.00 -2.05 15.32
C GLU A 127 -6.54 -2.42 14.98
N ILE A 128 -5.75 -1.43 14.58
CA ILE A 128 -4.38 -1.59 14.04
C ILE A 128 -3.42 -2.35 14.97
N ASN A 129 -3.74 -2.45 16.26
CA ASN A 129 -2.89 -3.09 17.27
C ASN A 129 -3.39 -4.46 17.75
N SER A 130 -4.58 -4.90 17.33
CA SER A 130 -5.17 -6.14 17.87
C SER A 130 -5.22 -7.26 16.85
N GLN A 131 -5.55 -6.98 15.58
CA GLN A 131 -5.65 -8.01 14.55
C GLN A 131 -5.13 -7.53 13.19
N PRO A 132 -4.46 -8.40 12.43
CA PRO A 132 -4.10 -8.07 11.06
C PRO A 132 -5.35 -8.02 10.17
N TYR A 133 -5.33 -7.12 9.20
CA TYR A 133 -6.43 -6.90 8.27
C TYR A 133 -5.89 -6.68 6.86
N ARG A 134 -6.77 -6.71 5.86
CA ARG A 134 -6.40 -6.47 4.46
C ARG A 134 -6.98 -5.17 3.97
N VAL A 135 -6.22 -4.47 3.12
CA VAL A 135 -6.67 -3.23 2.49
C VAL A 135 -6.45 -3.27 1.00
N THR A 136 -7.36 -2.64 0.26
CA THR A 136 -7.14 -2.34 -1.14
C THR A 136 -7.25 -0.85 -1.35
N ILE A 137 -6.28 -0.30 -2.08
CA ILE A 137 -6.18 1.11 -2.38
C ILE A 137 -6.09 1.29 -3.89
N LYS A 138 -6.80 2.26 -4.43
CA LYS A 138 -6.64 2.69 -5.81
C LYS A 138 -6.42 4.19 -5.84
N LEU A 139 -5.36 4.61 -6.51
CA LEU A 139 -5.07 5.99 -6.82
C LEU A 139 -5.46 6.24 -8.26
N LYS A 140 -6.23 7.30 -8.50
CA LYS A 140 -6.68 7.69 -9.84
C LYS A 140 -6.34 9.15 -10.10
N ASP A 141 -5.91 9.45 -11.33
CA ASP A 141 -5.57 10.79 -11.79
C ASP A 141 -4.56 11.50 -10.87
N LEU A 142 -3.58 10.73 -10.37
CA LEU A 142 -2.60 11.19 -9.39
C LEU A 142 -1.58 12.12 -10.04
N ARG A 143 -1.43 13.31 -9.48
CA ARG A 143 -0.41 14.29 -9.90
C ARG A 143 0.50 14.62 -8.73
N LEU A 144 1.79 14.67 -9.00
CA LEU A 144 2.82 15.08 -8.06
C LEU A 144 3.69 16.15 -8.72
N LEU A 145 4.17 17.12 -7.95
CA LEU A 145 5.03 18.19 -8.46
C LEU A 145 6.44 18.04 -7.91
N ASP A 146 7.41 17.95 -8.81
CA ASP A 146 8.82 18.19 -8.51
C ASP A 146 9.09 19.69 -8.64
N SER A 147 9.06 20.40 -7.50
CA SER A 147 9.28 21.85 -7.45
C SER A 147 10.71 22.27 -7.85
N GLU A 148 11.70 21.39 -7.70
CA GLU A 148 13.10 21.72 -8.03
C GLU A 148 13.32 21.70 -9.55
N ASN A 149 12.73 20.73 -10.23
CA ASN A 149 12.85 20.56 -11.68
C ASN A 149 11.67 21.18 -12.46
N ASN A 150 10.66 21.69 -11.75
CA ASN A 150 9.39 22.16 -12.30
C ASN A 150 8.74 21.12 -13.24
N GLN A 151 8.73 19.86 -12.78
CA GLN A 151 8.19 18.73 -13.53
C GLN A 151 6.98 18.14 -12.81
N GLU A 152 5.92 17.89 -13.56
CA GLU A 152 4.77 17.12 -13.07
C GLU A 152 5.00 15.63 -13.35
N VAL A 153 4.77 14.81 -12.33
CA VAL A 153 4.68 13.36 -12.47
C VAL A 153 3.20 12.98 -12.43
N PHE A 154 2.76 12.21 -13.43
CA PHE A 154 1.36 11.80 -13.56
C PHE A 154 1.23 10.29 -13.59
N PHE A 155 0.29 9.78 -12.80
CA PHE A 155 -0.14 8.39 -12.85
C PHE A 155 -1.66 8.35 -13.06
N ASN A 156 -2.09 7.75 -14.17
CA ASN A 156 -3.51 7.58 -14.48
C ASN A 156 -4.19 6.68 -13.43
N GLU A 157 -3.57 5.54 -13.13
CA GLU A 157 -4.10 4.57 -12.18
C GLU A 157 -2.96 3.77 -11.53
N ILE A 158 -3.03 3.59 -10.21
CA ILE A 158 -2.19 2.67 -9.44
C ILE A 158 -3.07 1.94 -8.43
N VAL A 159 -2.89 0.63 -8.31
CA VAL A 159 -3.70 -0.23 -7.43
C VAL A 159 -2.81 -1.00 -6.49
N PHE A 160 -3.07 -0.85 -5.19
CA PHE A 160 -2.57 -1.72 -4.14
C PHE A 160 -3.66 -2.73 -3.81
N TRP A 161 -3.53 -3.97 -4.30
CA TRP A 161 -4.56 -5.00 -4.26
C TRP A 161 -4.41 -5.94 -3.06
N ASP A 162 -5.40 -5.96 -2.17
CA ASP A 162 -5.46 -6.93 -1.06
C ASP A 162 -4.16 -7.02 -0.23
N VAL A 163 -3.63 -5.85 0.14
CA VAL A 163 -2.41 -5.73 0.94
C VAL A 163 -2.70 -6.19 2.37
N PHE A 164 -1.89 -7.10 2.87
CA PHE A 164 -1.92 -7.49 4.27
C PHE A 164 -1.28 -6.41 5.15
N ILE A 165 -2.02 -5.92 6.14
CA ILE A 165 -1.57 -4.95 7.12
C ILE A 165 -1.52 -5.64 8.48
N ALA A 166 -0.35 -5.60 9.10
CA ALA A 166 -0.11 -6.14 10.44
C ALA A 166 0.85 -5.23 11.20
N LEU A 167 0.83 -5.36 12.53
CA LEU A 167 1.82 -4.71 13.38
C LEU A 167 3.20 -5.28 13.07
N LEU A 168 4.02 -4.48 12.40
CA LEU A 168 5.46 -4.69 12.36
C LEU A 168 6.09 -3.74 13.39
N PRO A 169 6.94 -4.24 14.30
CA PRO A 169 7.75 -3.35 15.12
C PRO A 169 8.58 -2.47 14.20
N GLY A 170 8.52 -1.16 14.43
CA GLY A 170 9.50 -0.22 13.90
C GLY A 170 10.63 -0.04 14.88
#